data_AF-A0A257NDN3-F1
#
_entry.id   AF-A0A257NDN3-F1
#
_cell.length_a   1.000
_cell.length_b   1.000
_cell.length_c   1.000
_cell.angle_alpha   90.00
_cell.angle_beta   90.00
_cell.angle_gamma   90.00
#
_symmetry.space_group_name_H-M   'P 1'
#
loop_
_entity.id
_entity.type
_entity.pdbx_description
1 polymer ?
#
loop_
_entity_poly.entity_id
_entity_poly.type
_entity_poly.pdbx_seq_one_letter_code
_entity_poly.pdbx_strand_id
1 'polypeptide(L)'
;MAFFNQGEVCTCPSRLLVQESIYEKFIAKVIARSKQIKRGDPLDTETMVGAQASKQQFDKILSYVQIGKDEGAEILMGGEIASVGAGFSEGYYIEPTIMKGGNKMRIFQEEIFGPVISVTTFTDEAEALAIANDTQFGLGAGLWTRDMNRAYRMGRGIQAGRVWTNCYHHYPAHAAFGGYKKSGVGRENHKMMLDHYQQTKNMLVSYDINPLGFF
;
A
#
# COMPACT_ATOMS: atom_id res chain seq x y z
N MET A 1 -6.65 0.06 -9.08
CA MET A 1 -6.04 -0.81 -8.05
C MET A 1 -6.00 -0.10 -6.71
N ALA A 2 -5.33 1.05 -6.58
CA ALA A 2 -5.24 1.77 -5.30
C ALA A 2 -6.57 2.30 -4.71
N PHE A 3 -7.64 2.40 -5.49
CA PHE A 3 -8.96 2.81 -4.99
C PHE A 3 -9.82 1.66 -4.43
N PHE A 4 -9.31 0.42 -4.43
CA PHE A 4 -9.99 -0.71 -3.79
C PHE A 4 -10.16 -0.46 -2.29
N ASN A 5 -11.30 -0.84 -1.72
CA ASN A 5 -11.69 -0.52 -0.35
C ASN A 5 -11.38 0.95 -0.02
N GLN A 6 -11.84 1.86 -0.88
CA GLN A 6 -11.64 3.32 -0.79
C GLN A 6 -10.20 3.78 -0.46
N GLY A 7 -9.19 2.95 -0.72
CA GLY A 7 -7.79 3.21 -0.35
C GLY A 7 -7.44 2.95 1.12
N GLU A 8 -8.39 2.50 1.94
CA GLU A 8 -8.21 2.03 3.32
C GLU A 8 -7.63 0.60 3.31
N VAL A 9 -6.43 0.43 2.76
CA VAL A 9 -5.73 -0.86 2.64
C VAL A 9 -4.28 -0.66 3.06
N CYS A 10 -3.79 -1.47 4.00
CA CYS A 10 -2.41 -1.36 4.51
C CYS A 10 -1.34 -1.54 3.40
N THR A 11 -1.64 -2.34 2.38
CA THR A 11 -0.78 -2.57 1.20
C THR A 11 -1.21 -1.75 -0.01
N CYS A 12 -2.01 -0.70 0.16
CA CYS A 12 -2.44 0.17 -0.92
C CYS A 12 -1.21 0.67 -1.71
N PRO A 13 -1.19 0.52 -3.05
CA PRO A 13 -0.13 1.08 -3.88
C PRO A 13 -0.36 2.58 -4.07
N SER A 14 -0.33 3.35 -2.97
CA SER A 14 -0.59 4.79 -2.94
C SER A 14 0.51 5.64 -3.58
N ARG A 15 1.70 5.06 -3.78
CA ARG A 15 2.84 5.68 -4.49
C ARG A 15 3.01 5.01 -5.84
N LEU A 16 2.74 5.74 -6.91
CA LEU A 16 2.84 5.28 -8.29
C LEU A 16 4.08 5.87 -8.96
N LEU A 17 5.04 5.01 -9.28
CA LEU A 17 6.26 5.37 -10.01
C LEU A 17 6.12 4.90 -11.45
N VAL A 18 6.25 5.82 -12.42
CA VAL A 18 6.05 5.51 -13.84
C VAL A 18 7.28 5.92 -14.65
N GLN A 19 7.75 5.03 -15.53
CA GLN A 19 8.88 5.36 -16.39
C GLN A 19 8.51 6.52 -17.32
N GLU A 20 9.35 7.54 -17.41
CA GLU A 20 9.07 8.78 -18.16
C GLU A 20 8.59 8.54 -19.59
N SER A 21 9.24 7.61 -20.29
CA SER A 21 8.93 7.24 -21.68
C SER A 21 7.48 6.78 -21.93
N ILE A 22 6.76 6.36 -20.89
CA ILE A 22 5.37 5.91 -20.98
C ILE A 22 4.39 6.76 -20.16
N TYR A 23 4.88 7.74 -19.39
CA TYR A 23 4.10 8.48 -18.40
C TYR A 23 2.81 9.05 -18.98
N GLU A 24 2.90 9.88 -20.01
CA GLU A 24 1.74 10.58 -20.60
C GLU A 24 0.64 9.61 -21.06
N LYS A 25 1.02 8.57 -21.79
CA LYS A 25 0.08 7.56 -22.30
C LYS A 25 -0.51 6.71 -21.18
N PHE A 26 0.28 6.43 -20.15
CA PHE A 26 -0.14 5.60 -19.02
C PHE A 26 -1.09 6.37 -18.10
N ILE A 27 -0.73 7.59 -17.68
CA ILE A 27 -1.52 8.37 -16.73
C ILE A 27 -2.88 8.75 -17.32
N ALA A 28 -2.95 9.07 -18.62
CA ALA A 28 -4.22 9.31 -19.31
C ALA A 28 -5.17 8.10 -19.22
N LYS A 29 -4.66 6.87 -19.38
CA LYS A 29 -5.45 5.64 -19.23
C LYS A 29 -5.87 5.40 -17.78
N VAL A 30 -4.98 5.68 -16.83
CA VAL A 30 -5.28 5.56 -15.39
C VAL A 30 -6.41 6.52 -15.00
N ILE A 31 -6.33 7.78 -15.40
CA ILE A 31 -7.38 8.79 -15.14
C ILE A 31 -8.70 8.35 -15.78
N ALA A 32 -8.69 7.98 -17.08
CA ALA A 32 -9.89 7.55 -17.78
C ALA A 32 -10.57 6.36 -17.10
N ARG A 33 -9.79 5.36 -16.65
CA ARG A 33 -10.32 4.21 -15.91
C ARG A 33 -10.83 4.59 -14.52
N SER A 34 -10.15 5.52 -13.83
CA SER A 34 -10.51 5.94 -12.48
C SER A 34 -11.82 6.73 -12.45
N LYS A 35 -12.12 7.49 -13.51
CA LYS A 35 -13.40 8.19 -13.69
C LYS A 35 -14.61 7.25 -13.80
N GLN A 36 -14.38 5.97 -14.12
CA GLN A 36 -15.45 4.97 -14.21
C GLN A 36 -15.85 4.36 -12.85
N ILE A 37 -15.17 4.74 -11.76
CA ILE A 37 -15.45 4.21 -10.42
C ILE A 37 -16.79 4.76 -9.92
N LYS A 38 -17.76 3.85 -9.79
CA LYS A 38 -19.08 4.12 -9.19
C LYS A 38 -18.97 4.10 -7.67
N ARG A 39 -19.44 5.18 -7.04
CA ARG A 39 -19.52 5.34 -5.58
C ARG A 39 -20.99 5.41 -5.19
N GLY A 40 -21.35 4.81 -4.05
CA GLY A 40 -22.75 4.64 -3.71
C GLY A 40 -22.97 3.85 -2.42
N ASP A 41 -24.23 3.45 -2.26
CA ASP A 41 -24.68 2.54 -1.20
C ASP A 41 -23.84 1.24 -1.24
N PRO A 42 -23.21 0.83 -0.12
CA PRO A 42 -22.49 -0.45 -0.06
C PRO A 42 -23.39 -1.68 -0.28
N LEU A 43 -24.71 -1.55 -0.18
CA LEU A 43 -25.68 -2.62 -0.46
C LEU A 43 -26.12 -2.68 -1.94
N ASP A 44 -25.82 -1.66 -2.74
CA ASP A 44 -26.05 -1.67 -4.18
C ASP A 44 -24.95 -2.48 -4.89
N THR A 45 -25.35 -3.50 -5.65
CA THR A 45 -24.44 -4.38 -6.39
C THR A 45 -23.66 -3.67 -7.49
N GLU A 46 -24.09 -2.48 -7.92
CA GLU A 46 -23.39 -1.65 -8.91
C GLU A 46 -22.35 -0.71 -8.28
N THR A 47 -22.35 -0.56 -6.95
CA THR A 47 -21.36 0.24 -6.23
C THR A 47 -20.01 -0.46 -6.27
N MET A 48 -18.96 0.26 -6.69
CA MET A 48 -17.59 -0.26 -6.70
C MET A 48 -16.81 0.12 -5.44
N VAL A 49 -17.09 1.29 -4.86
CA VAL A 49 -16.39 1.84 -3.69
C VAL A 49 -17.37 2.62 -2.81
N GLY A 50 -17.36 2.37 -1.49
CA GLY A 50 -18.20 3.06 -0.51
C GLY A 50 -17.60 4.35 0.07
N ALA A 51 -18.19 4.81 1.18
CA ALA A 51 -17.68 5.92 1.98
C ALA A 51 -16.46 5.52 2.83
N GLN A 52 -15.70 6.52 3.31
CA GLN A 52 -14.65 6.32 4.32
C GLN A 52 -15.25 5.84 5.64
N ALA A 53 -14.47 5.12 6.44
CA ALA A 53 -14.97 4.48 7.66
C ALA A 53 -15.43 5.46 8.76
N SER A 54 -14.91 6.69 8.79
CA SER A 54 -15.25 7.68 9.82
C SER A 54 -15.02 9.12 9.38
N LYS A 55 -15.64 10.07 10.09
CA LYS A 55 -15.41 11.51 9.90
C LYS A 55 -13.94 11.89 10.14
N GLN A 56 -13.31 11.30 11.14
CA GLN A 56 -11.90 11.58 11.44
C GLN A 56 -11.01 11.20 10.26
N GLN A 57 -11.25 10.02 9.67
CA GLN A 57 -10.48 9.57 8.51
C GLN A 57 -10.77 10.42 7.27
N PHE A 58 -12.04 10.79 7.07
CA PHE A 58 -12.46 11.72 6.02
C PHE A 58 -11.75 13.08 6.11
N ASP A 59 -11.79 13.72 7.28
CA ASP A 59 -11.14 15.01 7.52
C ASP A 59 -9.61 14.90 7.36
N LYS A 60 -9.01 13.80 7.85
CA LYS A 60 -7.58 13.51 7.66
C LYS A 60 -7.25 13.47 6.17
N ILE A 61 -7.96 12.69 5.37
CA ILE A 61 -7.68 12.55 3.93
C ILE A 61 -7.77 13.91 3.22
N LEU A 62 -8.83 14.68 3.47
CA LEU A 62 -8.98 16.02 2.86
C LEU A 62 -7.84 16.97 3.26
N SER A 63 -7.38 16.91 4.52
CA SER A 63 -6.22 17.71 4.94
C SER A 63 -4.93 17.31 4.23
N TYR A 64 -4.72 16.03 3.91
CA TYR A 64 -3.57 15.59 3.09
C TYR A 64 -3.66 16.04 1.64
N VAL A 65 -4.86 16.06 1.06
CA VAL A 65 -5.06 16.64 -0.27
C VAL A 65 -4.69 18.12 -0.25
N GLN A 66 -5.09 18.86 0.78
CA GLN A 66 -4.70 20.25 0.94
C GLN A 66 -3.19 20.42 1.14
N ILE A 67 -2.55 19.61 1.99
CA ILE A 67 -1.08 19.60 2.15
C ILE A 67 -0.37 19.40 0.81
N GLY A 68 -0.85 18.46 -0.02
CA GLY A 68 -0.29 18.25 -1.35
C GLY A 68 -0.43 19.48 -2.26
N LYS A 69 -1.60 20.15 -2.24
CA LYS A 69 -1.80 21.43 -2.96
C LYS A 69 -0.79 22.49 -2.49
N ASP A 70 -0.62 22.62 -1.18
CA ASP A 70 0.26 23.63 -0.56
C ASP A 70 1.75 23.35 -0.82
N GLU A 71 2.13 22.08 -0.94
CA GLU A 71 3.50 21.65 -1.31
C GLU A 71 3.77 21.75 -2.84
N GLY A 72 2.77 22.14 -3.63
CA GLY A 72 2.90 22.34 -5.07
C GLY A 72 2.68 21.07 -5.92
N ALA A 73 2.02 20.05 -5.38
CA ALA A 73 1.58 18.91 -6.18
C ALA A 73 0.46 19.31 -7.15
N GLU A 74 0.53 18.79 -8.37
CA GLU A 74 -0.48 19.00 -9.40
C GLU A 74 -1.62 17.99 -9.22
N ILE A 75 -2.87 18.45 -9.15
CA ILE A 75 -4.03 17.56 -9.11
C ILE A 75 -4.40 17.16 -10.53
N LEU A 76 -4.24 15.88 -10.85
CA LEU A 76 -4.58 15.31 -12.14
C LEU A 76 -6.05 14.89 -12.22
N MET A 77 -6.64 14.53 -11.08
CA MET A 77 -8.03 14.11 -10.93
C MET A 77 -8.45 14.15 -9.46
N GLY A 78 -9.72 14.45 -9.20
CA GLY A 78 -10.33 14.36 -7.88
C GLY A 78 -9.93 15.49 -6.95
N GLY A 79 -9.75 15.16 -5.68
CA GLY A 79 -9.28 16.08 -4.64
C GLY A 79 -10.41 16.74 -3.83
N GLU A 80 -11.65 16.38 -4.10
CA GLU A 80 -12.82 17.02 -3.50
C GLU A 80 -13.76 15.97 -2.86
N ILE A 81 -14.77 16.47 -2.14
CA ILE A 81 -15.85 15.66 -1.58
C ILE A 81 -16.70 15.15 -2.74
N ALA A 82 -16.96 13.84 -2.76
CA ALA A 82 -17.77 13.24 -3.81
C ALA A 82 -19.26 13.41 -3.52
N SER A 83 -20.00 13.96 -4.48
CA SER A 83 -21.46 13.94 -4.44
C SER A 83 -21.97 12.55 -4.79
N VAL A 84 -22.66 11.92 -3.85
CA VAL A 84 -23.40 10.66 -4.04
C VAL A 84 -24.90 10.97 -3.93
N GLY A 85 -25.76 10.19 -4.57
CA GLY A 85 -27.20 10.47 -4.72
C GLY A 85 -27.91 10.91 -3.43
N ALA A 86 -29.09 11.53 -3.56
CA ALA A 86 -29.75 12.33 -2.51
C ALA A 86 -29.91 11.67 -1.11
N GLY A 87 -29.93 10.34 -1.02
CA GLY A 87 -30.00 9.60 0.26
C GLY A 87 -28.66 9.42 0.99
N PHE A 88 -27.54 9.80 0.39
CA PHE A 88 -26.18 9.54 0.90
C PHE A 88 -25.31 10.79 0.98
N SER A 89 -25.91 11.98 0.92
CA SER A 89 -25.19 13.28 0.96
C SER A 89 -24.42 13.52 2.26
N GLU A 90 -24.81 12.86 3.36
CA GLU A 90 -24.12 12.94 4.66
C GLU A 90 -22.98 11.91 4.81
N GLY A 91 -22.82 11.01 3.84
CA GLY A 91 -21.76 10.00 3.88
C GLY A 91 -20.38 10.59 3.58
N TYR A 92 -19.35 9.93 4.11
CA TYR A 92 -17.96 10.36 3.99
C TYR A 92 -17.35 9.95 2.64
N TYR A 93 -17.88 10.48 1.54
CA TYR A 93 -17.42 10.13 0.19
C TYR A 93 -16.37 11.12 -0.31
N ILE A 94 -15.24 10.58 -0.77
CA ILE A 94 -14.13 11.35 -1.35
C ILE A 94 -13.93 10.90 -2.80
N GLU A 95 -13.61 11.84 -3.69
CA GLU A 95 -13.30 11.48 -5.07
C GLU A 95 -12.00 10.67 -5.17
N PRO A 96 -11.93 9.65 -6.05
CA PRO A 96 -10.66 9.05 -6.44
C PRO A 96 -9.70 10.15 -6.90
N THR A 97 -8.61 10.32 -6.16
CA THR A 97 -7.71 11.46 -6.31
C THR A 97 -6.34 11.00 -6.81
N ILE A 98 -5.80 11.72 -7.78
CA ILE A 98 -4.46 11.48 -8.34
C ILE A 98 -3.70 12.79 -8.31
N MET A 99 -2.56 12.82 -7.62
CA MET A 99 -1.72 14.00 -7.47
C MET A 99 -0.32 13.70 -8.01
N LYS A 100 0.18 14.52 -8.93
CA LYS A 100 1.56 14.43 -9.43
C LYS A 100 2.47 15.31 -8.57
N GLY A 101 3.58 14.76 -8.12
CA GLY A 101 4.49 15.48 -7.24
C GLY A 101 5.88 14.83 -7.11
N GLY A 102 6.69 15.39 -6.21
CA GLY A 102 8.02 14.88 -5.90
C GLY A 102 8.02 13.93 -4.69
N ASN A 103 8.92 12.94 -4.68
CA ASN A 103 8.95 11.92 -3.63
C ASN A 103 9.15 12.47 -2.20
N LYS A 104 9.69 13.69 -2.04
CA LYS A 104 9.91 14.32 -0.73
C LYS A 104 8.67 15.01 -0.15
N MET A 105 7.60 15.15 -0.94
CA MET A 105 6.32 15.69 -0.45
C MET A 105 5.68 14.74 0.56
N ARG A 106 4.93 15.28 1.51
CA ARG A 106 4.29 14.50 2.58
C ARG A 106 3.28 13.48 2.03
N ILE A 107 2.60 13.81 0.93
CA ILE A 107 1.70 12.89 0.22
C ILE A 107 2.39 11.63 -0.34
N PHE A 108 3.73 11.61 -0.44
CA PHE A 108 4.51 10.42 -0.77
C PHE A 108 5.10 9.71 0.45
N GLN A 109 5.39 10.45 1.51
CA GLN A 109 6.14 9.95 2.67
C GLN A 109 5.24 9.42 3.79
N GLU A 110 4.01 9.95 3.90
CA GLU A 110 3.07 9.65 4.96
C GLU A 110 1.88 8.83 4.46
N GLU A 111 1.33 7.98 5.32
CA GLU A 111 0.17 7.15 4.98
C GLU A 111 -1.14 7.94 5.14
N ILE A 112 -1.72 8.30 4.00
CA ILE A 112 -3.03 8.99 3.92
C ILE A 112 -4.16 8.05 4.33
N PHE A 113 -4.11 6.78 3.86
CA PHE A 113 -5.11 5.73 4.10
C PHE A 113 -6.50 6.08 3.55
N GLY A 114 -6.53 6.55 2.30
CA GLY A 114 -7.75 6.95 1.59
C GLY A 114 -7.55 6.89 0.08
N PRO A 115 -8.53 7.34 -0.73
CA PRO A 115 -8.54 7.13 -2.17
C PRO A 115 -7.67 8.18 -2.88
N VAL A 116 -6.41 8.28 -2.48
CA VAL A 116 -5.43 9.25 -2.99
C VAL A 116 -4.18 8.53 -3.47
N ILE A 117 -3.77 8.78 -4.71
CA ILE A 117 -2.54 8.25 -5.32
C ILE A 117 -1.59 9.41 -5.60
N SER A 118 -0.37 9.28 -5.14
CA SER A 118 0.74 10.18 -5.46
C SER A 118 1.56 9.59 -6.60
N VAL A 119 1.74 10.35 -7.67
CA VAL A 119 2.38 9.90 -8.92
C VAL A 119 3.65 10.68 -9.20
N THR A 120 4.74 9.98 -9.50
CA THR A 120 5.98 10.59 -9.95
C THR A 120 6.61 9.76 -11.06
N THR A 121 7.60 10.32 -11.73
CA THR A 121 8.32 9.64 -12.82
C THR A 121 9.70 9.18 -12.39
N PHE A 122 10.28 8.28 -13.18
CA PHE A 122 11.68 7.89 -13.09
C PHE A 122 12.25 7.65 -14.49
N THR A 123 13.56 7.83 -14.61
CA THR A 123 14.35 7.67 -15.84
C THR A 123 14.80 6.22 -16.02
N ASP A 124 15.42 5.64 -14.98
CA ASP A 124 16.06 4.33 -15.02
C ASP A 124 15.71 3.40 -13.84
N GLU A 125 16.21 2.17 -13.90
CA GLU A 125 15.97 1.12 -12.91
C GLU A 125 16.54 1.47 -11.52
N ALA A 126 17.69 2.15 -11.47
CA ALA A 126 18.35 2.50 -10.21
C ALA A 126 17.61 3.62 -9.49
N GLU A 127 17.18 4.64 -10.23
CA GLU A 127 16.33 5.72 -9.71
C GLU A 127 15.00 5.19 -9.20
N ALA A 128 14.32 4.33 -9.98
CA ALA A 128 13.06 3.72 -9.56
C ALA A 128 13.21 2.96 -8.23
N LEU A 129 14.30 2.21 -8.08
CA LEU A 129 14.58 1.46 -6.86
C LEU A 129 14.89 2.38 -5.67
N ALA A 130 15.67 3.43 -5.90
CA ALA A 130 15.98 4.43 -4.89
C ALA A 130 14.70 5.10 -4.38
N ILE A 131 13.83 5.57 -5.29
CA ILE A 131 12.55 6.19 -4.93
C ILE A 131 11.66 5.17 -4.20
N ALA A 132 11.50 3.95 -4.72
CA ALA A 132 10.66 2.93 -4.10
C ALA A 132 11.04 2.67 -2.63
N ASN A 133 12.34 2.62 -2.35
CA ASN A 133 12.90 2.36 -1.03
C ASN A 133 13.01 3.61 -0.12
N ASP A 134 12.91 4.83 -0.68
CA ASP A 134 12.93 6.11 0.05
C ASP A 134 11.58 6.38 0.72
N THR A 135 11.30 5.55 1.73
CA THR A 135 10.17 5.62 2.65
C THR A 135 10.55 4.88 3.95
N GLN A 136 9.94 5.29 5.05
CA GLN A 136 10.11 4.62 6.35
C GLN A 136 9.35 3.29 6.44
N PHE A 137 8.47 2.99 5.46
CA PHE A 137 7.63 1.80 5.42
C PHE A 137 8.17 0.73 4.47
N GLY A 138 7.63 -0.48 4.56
CA GLY A 138 8.05 -1.63 3.76
C GLY A 138 7.07 -2.78 3.82
N LEU A 139 5.76 -2.52 3.70
CA LEU A 139 4.74 -3.58 3.81
C LEU A 139 4.57 -4.35 2.49
N GLY A 140 4.15 -3.64 1.44
CA GLY A 140 3.88 -4.20 0.12
C GLY A 140 4.38 -3.31 -1.00
N ALA A 141 4.73 -3.90 -2.15
CA ALA A 141 5.13 -3.19 -3.36
C ALA A 141 4.76 -3.96 -4.62
N GLY A 142 4.59 -3.26 -5.74
CA GLY A 142 4.22 -3.85 -7.03
C GLY A 142 5.19 -3.43 -8.12
N LEU A 143 5.50 -4.36 -9.03
CA LEU A 143 6.39 -4.14 -10.15
C LEU A 143 5.74 -4.67 -11.43
N TRP A 144 5.64 -3.82 -12.45
CA TRP A 144 5.18 -4.21 -13.78
C TRP A 144 6.29 -4.06 -14.81
N THR A 145 6.66 -5.18 -15.44
CA THR A 145 7.66 -5.22 -16.51
C THR A 145 7.53 -6.51 -17.30
N ARG A 146 7.86 -6.46 -18.60
CA ARG A 146 7.97 -7.66 -19.45
C ARG A 146 9.37 -8.29 -19.40
N ASP A 147 10.36 -7.56 -18.90
CA ASP A 147 11.72 -8.06 -18.72
C ASP A 147 11.81 -8.83 -17.39
N MET A 148 11.98 -10.15 -17.47
CA MET A 148 12.08 -11.02 -16.30
C MET A 148 13.38 -10.86 -15.51
N ASN A 149 14.48 -10.44 -16.15
CA ASN A 149 15.72 -10.14 -15.42
C ASN A 149 15.54 -8.88 -14.57
N ARG A 150 14.89 -7.85 -15.13
CA ARG A 150 14.48 -6.67 -14.36
C ARG A 150 13.49 -7.06 -13.26
N ALA A 151 12.51 -7.90 -13.56
CA ALA A 151 11.52 -8.37 -12.59
C ALA A 151 12.20 -8.99 -11.35
N TYR A 152 13.16 -9.89 -11.59
CA TYR A 152 13.92 -10.55 -10.53
C TYR A 152 14.79 -9.56 -9.73
N ARG A 153 15.60 -8.72 -10.40
CA ARG A 153 16.50 -7.77 -9.73
C ARG A 153 15.74 -6.76 -8.88
N MET A 154 14.72 -6.12 -9.46
CA MET A 154 13.88 -5.14 -8.77
C MET A 154 13.06 -5.80 -7.67
N GLY A 155 12.46 -6.97 -7.93
CA GLY A 155 11.69 -7.72 -6.95
C GLY A 155 12.49 -8.07 -5.69
N ARG A 156 13.79 -8.36 -5.86
CA ARG A 156 14.72 -8.60 -4.74
C ARG A 156 15.23 -7.32 -4.09
N GLY A 157 15.41 -6.24 -4.86
CA GLY A 157 15.96 -4.98 -4.37
C GLY A 157 14.96 -4.15 -3.56
N ILE A 158 13.66 -4.27 -3.85
CA ILE A 158 12.62 -3.53 -3.14
C ILE A 158 12.53 -4.03 -1.69
N GLN A 159 12.62 -3.10 -0.74
CA GLN A 159 12.61 -3.37 0.69
C GLN A 159 11.18 -3.42 1.24
N ALA A 160 10.42 -4.41 0.79
CA ALA A 160 9.06 -4.67 1.26
C ALA A 160 8.88 -6.15 1.64
N GLY A 161 7.99 -6.42 2.59
CA GLY A 161 7.70 -7.79 3.02
C GLY A 161 6.96 -8.62 1.98
N ARG A 162 6.27 -7.98 1.04
CA ARG A 162 5.68 -8.61 -0.13
C ARG A 162 5.88 -7.77 -1.38
N VAL A 163 6.37 -8.40 -2.45
CA VAL A 163 6.51 -7.76 -3.76
C VAL A 163 5.72 -8.55 -4.80
N TRP A 164 4.71 -7.93 -5.39
CA TRP A 164 3.96 -8.50 -6.50
C TRP A 164 4.60 -8.13 -7.84
N THR A 165 4.74 -9.10 -8.74
CA THR A 165 5.29 -8.88 -10.08
C THR A 165 4.21 -9.15 -11.12
N ASN A 166 3.88 -8.15 -11.94
CA ASN A 166 2.83 -8.18 -12.96
C ASN A 166 1.43 -8.55 -12.44
N CYS A 167 1.21 -8.38 -11.13
CA CYS A 167 -0.07 -8.56 -10.46
C CYS A 167 -0.10 -7.66 -9.21
N TYR A 168 -1.24 -7.58 -8.53
CA TYR A 168 -1.36 -6.90 -7.25
C TYR A 168 -2.56 -7.42 -6.46
N HIS A 169 -2.57 -7.24 -5.13
CA HIS A 169 -3.64 -7.71 -4.24
C HIS A 169 -3.95 -9.22 -4.30
N HIS A 170 -3.01 -10.04 -4.77
CA HIS A 170 -3.12 -11.49 -4.60
C HIS A 170 -2.64 -11.87 -3.19
N TYR A 171 -3.54 -12.47 -2.40
CA TYR A 171 -3.29 -12.94 -1.03
C TYR A 171 -3.59 -14.44 -0.91
N PRO A 172 -2.78 -15.31 -1.54
CA PRO A 172 -2.99 -16.74 -1.39
C PRO A 172 -2.77 -17.18 0.06
N ALA A 173 -3.54 -18.18 0.48
CA ALA A 173 -3.29 -18.86 1.74
C ALA A 173 -1.85 -19.38 1.78
N HIS A 174 -1.26 -19.46 2.97
CA HIS A 174 0.13 -19.91 3.16
C HIS A 174 1.19 -18.98 2.55
N ALA A 175 0.86 -17.77 2.10
CA ALA A 175 1.88 -16.77 1.78
C ALA A 175 2.16 -15.87 2.99
N ALA A 176 3.43 -15.77 3.39
CA ALA A 176 3.84 -14.93 4.52
C ALA A 176 3.45 -13.46 4.29
N PHE A 177 2.79 -12.86 5.27
CA PHE A 177 2.39 -11.45 5.27
C PHE A 177 3.06 -10.71 6.42
N GLY A 178 3.34 -9.42 6.27
CA GLY A 178 4.07 -8.62 7.26
C GLY A 178 5.18 -7.82 6.58
N GLY A 179 5.66 -6.76 7.25
CA GLY A 179 6.49 -5.74 6.61
C GLY A 179 7.96 -5.74 7.00
N TYR A 180 8.67 -4.77 6.43
CA TYR A 180 10.02 -4.35 6.78
C TYR A 180 9.93 -2.95 7.42
N LYS A 181 11.02 -2.50 8.04
CA LYS A 181 11.15 -1.14 8.60
C LYS A 181 10.01 -0.82 9.59
N LYS A 182 9.36 0.35 9.49
CA LYS A 182 8.25 0.73 10.36
C LYS A 182 6.93 0.01 10.07
N SER A 183 6.85 -0.86 9.06
CA SER A 183 5.66 -1.65 8.77
C SER A 183 5.51 -2.91 9.65
N GLY A 184 6.31 -3.02 10.72
CA GLY A 184 6.17 -4.05 11.75
C GLY A 184 7.30 -5.08 11.76
N VAL A 185 7.23 -5.97 12.76
CA VAL A 185 8.17 -7.06 13.00
C VAL A 185 7.39 -8.38 13.04
N GLY A 186 7.97 -9.45 12.50
CA GLY A 186 7.31 -10.75 12.39
C GLY A 186 6.53 -10.92 11.10
N ARG A 187 5.83 -12.05 10.97
CA ARG A 187 4.97 -12.37 9.82
C ARG A 187 3.63 -12.91 10.31
N GLU A 188 2.71 -13.12 9.38
CA GLU A 188 1.40 -13.76 9.59
C GLU A 188 1.07 -14.67 8.39
N ASN A 189 -0.01 -15.44 8.51
CA ASN A 189 -0.64 -16.27 7.46
C ASN A 189 0.15 -17.48 6.94
N HIS A 190 1.46 -17.56 7.18
CA HIS A 190 2.30 -18.71 6.82
C HIS A 190 2.37 -19.72 7.98
N LYS A 191 2.50 -21.03 7.68
CA LYS A 191 2.60 -22.09 8.71
C LYS A 191 3.69 -21.83 9.76
N MET A 192 4.82 -21.28 9.35
CA MET A 192 5.93 -20.92 10.25
C MET A 192 5.53 -19.95 11.38
N MET A 193 4.40 -19.24 11.24
CA MET A 193 3.92 -18.34 12.28
C MET A 193 3.24 -19.06 13.42
N LEU A 194 2.84 -20.33 13.24
CA LEU A 194 2.36 -21.15 14.34
C LEU A 194 3.41 -21.31 15.44
N ASP A 195 4.70 -21.28 15.08
CA ASP A 195 5.81 -21.35 16.06
C ASP A 195 5.83 -20.13 17.00
N HIS A 196 5.30 -18.97 16.56
CA HIS A 196 5.16 -17.77 17.38
C HIS A 196 4.02 -17.85 18.40
N TYR A 197 3.10 -18.82 18.25
CA TYR A 197 1.99 -19.07 19.17
C TYR A 197 2.29 -20.25 20.12
N GLN A 198 3.55 -20.68 20.21
CA GLN A 198 3.97 -21.77 21.08
C GLN A 198 4.87 -21.28 22.21
N GLN A 199 4.89 -22.02 23.31
CA GLN A 199 5.86 -21.84 24.39
C GLN A 199 6.92 -22.95 24.27
N THR A 200 8.18 -22.58 24.02
CA THR A 200 9.27 -23.55 23.94
C THR A 200 9.82 -23.82 25.33
N LYS A 201 9.84 -25.08 25.74
CA LYS A 201 10.43 -25.54 27.01
C LYS A 201 11.59 -26.50 26.74
N ASN A 202 12.79 -26.15 27.18
CA ASN A 202 13.92 -27.06 27.23
C ASN A 202 13.97 -27.72 28.61
N MET A 203 13.95 -29.06 28.67
CA MET A 203 14.13 -29.82 29.91
C MET A 203 15.45 -30.58 29.84
N LEU A 204 16.36 -30.22 30.74
CA LEU A 204 17.62 -30.94 30.95
C LEU A 204 17.45 -31.77 32.22
N VAL A 205 17.30 -33.08 32.07
CA VAL A 205 16.99 -33.99 33.17
C VAL A 205 18.17 -34.93 33.39
N SER A 206 18.77 -34.87 34.58
CA SER A 206 19.61 -35.97 35.05
C SER A 206 18.72 -37.08 35.58
N TYR A 207 18.95 -38.30 35.09
CA TYR A 207 18.38 -39.51 35.69
C TYR A 207 19.34 -40.18 36.66
N ASP A 208 20.55 -39.66 36.80
CA ASP A 208 21.51 -40.16 37.78
C ASP A 208 21.07 -39.72 39.18
N ILE A 209 20.87 -40.70 40.05
CA ILE A 209 20.54 -40.49 41.46
C ILE A 209 21.78 -40.22 42.31
N ASN A 210 22.97 -40.36 41.73
CA ASN A 210 24.24 -40.08 42.39
C ASN A 210 24.63 -38.61 42.24
N PRO A 211 25.48 -38.08 43.14
CA PRO A 211 26.02 -36.74 43.02
C PRO A 211 26.82 -36.55 41.73
N LEU A 212 26.72 -35.35 41.13
CA LEU A 212 27.43 -34.98 39.89
C LEU A 212 28.98 -34.97 40.04
N GLY A 213 29.50 -35.05 41.27
CA GLY A 213 30.93 -35.21 41.54
C GLY A 213 31.78 -33.96 41.37
N PHE A 214 31.18 -32.76 41.35
CA PHE A 214 31.95 -31.51 41.36
C PHE A 214 32.67 -31.24 42.69
N PHE A 215 32.25 -31.90 43.78
CA PHE A 215 32.90 -31.93 45.09
C PHE A 215 32.79 -33.33 45.69
#